data_AF-A0A4P2QEK3-F1
#
_entry.id   AF-A0A4P2QEK3-F1
#
_cell.length_a   1.000
_cell.length_b   1.000
_cell.length_c   1.000
_cell.angle_alpha   90.00
_cell.angle_beta   90.00
_cell.angle_gamma   90.00
#
_symmetry.space_group_name_H-M   'P 1'
#
loop_
_entity.id
_entity.type
_entity.pdbx_description
1 polymer ?
#
loop_
_entity_poly.entity_id
_entity_poly.type
_entity_poly.pdbx_seq_one_letter_code
_entity_poly.pdbx_strand_id
1 'polypeptide(L)'
;MTGALRWPDRHASAAAASAPEPSAPEPSAAVAPASWEALPPPSPDELIVVIGPTASGKTELAIRLAERFGGEVVSADSVQIYREFDLGSGKPTPAERARAPHHLVDAADPLEAINAARFAELADAAIADIRGRGRVPIVCGGTFLWVKALVFGLSPAPPADPGVRARHRAIIEAEGRAALHARLAEVDPESAARLAPNDAVRVSRALEIYERSGRPQSAWHAEHGFRERRYAARLVAVHRDRAELDRRIEARVAGWLEQGWVDEVRALLGRGYGDARAMGSVGYKQVREHLEGRLPAAELAGAIVRATRVFVRRQRTWLRDQAIAHVALD
;
A
#
# COMPACT_ATOMS: atom_id res chain seq x y z
N MET A 1 8.65 4.31 -25.87
CA MET A 1 7.36 3.62 -26.12
C MET A 1 6.56 3.63 -24.82
N THR A 2 5.65 4.58 -24.68
CA THR A 2 4.79 4.77 -23.51
C THR A 2 3.71 3.69 -23.50
N GLY A 3 3.99 2.55 -22.86
CA GLY A 3 2.96 1.58 -22.54
C GLY A 3 1.93 2.26 -21.64
N ALA A 4 0.69 2.43 -22.12
CA ALA A 4 -0.37 2.99 -21.31
C ALA A 4 -0.53 2.15 -20.03
N LEU A 5 -0.59 2.81 -18.86
CA LEU A 5 -1.01 2.15 -17.62
C LEU A 5 -2.38 1.49 -17.85
N ARG A 6 -2.38 0.17 -18.04
CA ARG A 6 -3.59 -0.61 -18.12
C ARG A 6 -3.93 -1.00 -16.70
N TRP A 7 -5.04 -0.48 -16.21
CA TRP A 7 -5.67 -1.01 -15.01
C TRP A 7 -6.75 -2.00 -15.47
N PRO A 8 -6.49 -3.32 -15.49
CA PRO A 8 -7.56 -4.25 -15.82
C PRO A 8 -8.56 -4.32 -14.66
N ASP A 9 -9.85 -4.13 -14.98
CA ASP A 9 -10.94 -4.76 -14.25
C ASP A 9 -10.91 -6.24 -14.59
N ARG A 10 -10.30 -7.05 -13.73
CA ARG A 10 -10.47 -8.50 -13.87
C ARG A 10 -11.81 -8.87 -13.27
N HIS A 11 -12.80 -9.08 -14.14
CA HIS A 11 -13.57 -10.33 -14.30
C HIS A 11 -15.02 -10.07 -14.75
N ALA A 12 -15.20 -9.76 -16.04
CA ALA A 12 -16.37 -10.25 -16.76
C ALA A 12 -16.10 -11.72 -17.16
N SER A 13 -17.05 -12.59 -16.85
CA SER A 13 -17.08 -14.05 -17.09
C SER A 13 -16.31 -14.94 -16.08
N ALA A 14 -17.06 -15.51 -15.16
CA ALA A 14 -16.75 -16.79 -14.52
C ALA A 14 -17.91 -17.75 -14.80
N ALA A 15 -17.78 -18.56 -15.86
CA ALA A 15 -18.60 -19.74 -16.09
C ALA A 15 -17.83 -20.73 -16.98
N ALA A 16 -17.16 -21.70 -16.34
CA ALA A 16 -16.99 -23.08 -16.81
C ALA A 16 -16.01 -23.82 -15.89
N ALA A 17 -16.43 -25.00 -15.44
CA ALA A 17 -15.71 -25.87 -14.52
C ALA A 17 -14.59 -26.70 -15.19
N SER A 18 -13.63 -27.11 -14.36
CA SER A 18 -12.77 -28.31 -14.44
C SER A 18 -12.10 -28.68 -15.77
N ALA A 19 -10.84 -28.28 -15.91
CA ALA A 19 -9.81 -29.00 -16.68
C ALA A 19 -8.43 -28.69 -16.05
N PRO A 20 -7.44 -29.61 -16.09
CA PRO A 20 -6.09 -29.32 -15.61
C PRO A 20 -5.49 -28.18 -16.45
N GLU A 21 -5.01 -27.12 -15.78
CA GLU A 21 -4.37 -25.98 -16.43
C GLU A 21 -3.15 -26.47 -17.24
N PRO A 22 -3.03 -26.11 -18.53
CA PRO A 22 -1.80 -26.36 -19.26
C PRO A 22 -0.67 -25.55 -18.60
N SER A 23 0.43 -26.23 -18.29
CA SER A 23 1.65 -25.59 -17.77
C SER A 23 1.99 -24.37 -18.62
N ALA A 24 1.98 -23.19 -17.97
CA ALA A 24 2.35 -21.95 -18.60
C ALA A 24 3.74 -22.09 -19.27
N PRO A 25 3.94 -21.53 -20.48
CA PRO A 25 5.26 -21.55 -21.10
C PRO A 25 6.28 -20.92 -20.14
N GLU A 26 7.40 -21.62 -19.95
CA GLU A 26 8.52 -21.10 -19.17
C GLU A 26 8.90 -19.71 -19.69
N PRO A 27 9.17 -18.73 -18.79
CA PRO A 27 9.53 -17.39 -19.23
C PRO A 27 10.82 -17.47 -20.05
N SER A 28 10.69 -17.14 -21.34
CA SER A 28 11.78 -16.78 -22.24
C SER A 28 12.85 -15.99 -21.48
N ALA A 29 14.11 -16.37 -21.66
CA ALA A 29 15.30 -15.84 -20.98
C ALA A 29 15.14 -14.36 -20.57
N ALA A 30 15.01 -14.12 -19.27
CA ALA A 30 14.69 -12.81 -18.73
C ALA A 30 15.75 -11.79 -19.18
N VAL A 31 15.36 -10.83 -20.02
CA VAL A 31 16.17 -9.66 -20.34
C VAL A 31 16.53 -8.97 -19.03
N ALA A 32 17.83 -8.78 -18.76
CA ALA A 32 18.29 -8.09 -17.57
C ALA A 32 17.61 -6.71 -17.47
N PRO A 33 17.15 -6.31 -16.27
CA PRO A 33 16.50 -5.01 -16.11
C PRO A 33 17.48 -3.89 -16.48
N ALA A 34 16.97 -2.86 -17.17
CA ALA A 34 17.78 -1.70 -17.52
C ALA A 34 18.28 -0.97 -16.26
N SER A 35 19.44 -0.30 -16.35
CA SER A 35 19.90 0.58 -15.28
C SER A 35 18.86 1.66 -14.98
N TRP A 36 18.68 2.01 -13.71
CA TRP A 36 17.86 3.14 -13.30
C TRP A 36 18.30 4.46 -13.97
N GLU A 37 19.57 4.59 -14.33
CA GLU A 37 20.13 5.73 -15.07
C GLU A 37 19.59 5.84 -16.50
N ALA A 38 19.04 4.77 -17.06
CA ALA A 38 18.41 4.82 -18.38
C ALA A 38 17.00 5.44 -18.35
N LEU A 39 16.43 5.70 -17.17
CA LEU A 39 15.11 6.34 -17.07
C LEU A 39 15.16 7.78 -17.64
N PRO A 40 14.26 8.14 -18.57
CA PRO A 40 14.21 9.50 -19.10
C PRO A 40 13.66 10.48 -18.06
N PRO A 41 13.98 11.78 -18.16
CA PRO A 41 13.32 12.79 -17.34
C PRO A 41 11.80 12.76 -17.59
N PRO A 42 10.98 13.09 -16.58
CA PRO A 42 9.54 13.17 -16.75
C PRO A 42 9.16 14.43 -17.54
N SER A 43 8.05 14.37 -18.26
CA SER A 43 7.39 15.59 -18.75
C SER A 43 6.84 16.43 -17.58
N PRO A 44 6.55 17.74 -17.76
CA PRO A 44 6.12 18.62 -16.66
C PRO A 44 4.90 18.11 -15.87
N ASP A 45 3.95 17.48 -16.55
CA ASP A 45 2.71 16.99 -15.93
C ASP A 45 2.79 15.52 -15.47
N GLU A 46 3.88 14.81 -15.76
CA GLU A 46 4.09 13.41 -15.42
C GLU A 46 4.64 13.24 -14.00
N LEU A 47 4.01 12.35 -13.23
CA LEU A 47 4.55 11.86 -11.97
C LEU A 47 5.43 10.63 -12.21
N ILE A 48 6.63 10.64 -11.64
CA ILE A 48 7.39 9.41 -11.44
C ILE A 48 6.88 8.77 -10.16
N VAL A 49 6.41 7.52 -10.26
CA VAL A 49 5.91 6.78 -9.12
C VAL A 49 6.78 5.56 -8.88
N VAL A 50 7.63 5.65 -7.85
CA VAL A 50 8.48 4.57 -7.39
C VAL A 50 7.70 3.65 -6.45
N ILE A 51 7.38 2.46 -6.93
CA ILE A 51 6.62 1.45 -6.21
C ILE A 51 7.42 0.18 -6.06
N GLY A 52 7.09 -0.63 -5.06
CA GLY A 52 7.73 -1.91 -4.88
C GLY A 52 7.49 -2.49 -3.50
N PRO A 53 7.85 -3.76 -3.31
CA PRO A 53 7.74 -4.38 -2.00
C PRO A 53 8.64 -3.69 -0.99
N THR A 54 8.34 -3.86 0.30
CA THR A 54 9.29 -3.45 1.36
C THR A 54 10.64 -4.14 1.16
N ALA A 55 11.72 -3.51 1.63
CA ALA A 55 13.11 -3.95 1.46
C ALA A 55 13.66 -4.02 0.02
N SER A 56 12.90 -3.62 -1.01
CA SER A 56 13.34 -3.63 -2.42
C SER A 56 14.41 -2.59 -2.79
N GLY A 57 14.56 -1.52 -2.01
CA GLY A 57 15.40 -0.36 -2.35
C GLY A 57 14.63 0.82 -2.98
N LYS A 58 13.30 0.81 -2.95
CA LYS A 58 12.45 1.90 -3.48
C LYS A 58 12.82 3.31 -2.96
N THR A 59 13.18 3.43 -1.68
CA THR A 59 13.57 4.72 -1.09
C THR A 59 14.85 5.23 -1.72
N GLU A 60 15.89 4.40 -1.80
CA GLU A 60 17.15 4.78 -2.45
C GLU A 60 16.94 5.14 -3.93
N LEU A 61 16.13 4.38 -4.67
CA LEU A 61 15.79 4.73 -6.05
C LEU A 61 15.10 6.10 -6.14
N ALA A 62 14.14 6.38 -5.25
CA ALA A 62 13.45 7.68 -5.23
C ALA A 62 14.42 8.84 -4.93
N ILE A 63 15.37 8.64 -4.02
CA ILE A 63 16.41 9.63 -3.70
C ILE A 63 17.32 9.88 -4.91
N ARG A 64 17.83 8.83 -5.55
CA ARG A 64 18.69 8.98 -6.73
C ARG A 64 17.97 9.68 -7.89
N LEU A 65 16.69 9.40 -8.08
CA LEU A 65 15.85 10.07 -9.08
C LEU A 65 15.62 11.55 -8.71
N ALA A 66 15.44 11.86 -7.42
CA ALA A 66 15.31 13.23 -6.94
C ALA A 66 16.61 14.02 -7.16
N GLU A 67 17.76 13.45 -6.80
CA GLU A 67 19.09 14.04 -7.05
C GLU A 67 19.30 14.31 -8.55
N ARG A 68 18.97 13.34 -9.40
CA ARG A 68 19.18 13.42 -10.85
C ARG A 68 18.26 14.42 -11.54
N PHE A 69 16.98 14.47 -11.18
CA PHE A 69 15.97 15.29 -11.85
C PHE A 69 15.64 16.58 -11.11
N GLY A 70 16.39 16.91 -10.05
CA GLY A 70 16.12 18.09 -9.22
C GLY A 70 14.74 18.01 -8.56
N GLY A 71 14.39 16.83 -8.04
CA GLY A 71 13.08 16.50 -7.50
C GLY A 71 13.02 16.44 -5.97
N GLU A 72 11.80 16.16 -5.50
CA GLU A 72 11.47 15.95 -4.09
C GLU A 72 10.53 14.75 -3.98
N VAL A 73 10.62 14.00 -2.88
CA VAL A 73 9.86 12.75 -2.69
C VAL A 73 8.55 13.02 -1.98
N VAL A 74 7.43 12.49 -2.47
CA VAL A 74 6.14 12.44 -1.78
C VAL A 74 5.90 11.01 -1.31
N SER A 75 5.93 10.78 0.00
CA SER A 75 5.77 9.42 0.56
C SER A 75 4.32 8.94 0.45
N ALA A 76 4.12 7.79 -0.20
CA ALA A 76 2.86 7.08 -0.31
C ALA A 76 2.85 5.82 0.57
N ASP A 77 3.12 6.00 1.87
CA ASP A 77 3.18 4.92 2.86
C ASP A 77 2.29 5.19 4.08
N SER A 78 1.35 4.26 4.33
CA SER A 78 0.34 4.37 5.38
C SER A 78 0.86 4.24 6.81
N VAL A 79 2.15 3.96 7.01
CA VAL A 79 2.77 3.95 8.34
C VAL A 79 3.72 5.14 8.49
N GLN A 80 4.54 5.43 7.46
CA GLN A 80 5.52 6.52 7.51
C GLN A 80 4.90 7.91 7.66
N ILE A 81 3.62 8.06 7.32
CA ILE A 81 2.92 9.33 7.50
C ILE A 81 2.79 9.76 8.97
N TYR A 82 2.75 8.80 9.90
CA TYR A 82 2.50 9.08 11.32
C TYR A 82 3.79 9.46 12.04
N ARG A 83 3.75 10.53 12.83
CA ARG A 83 4.85 10.89 13.74
C ARG A 83 5.17 9.72 14.68
N GLU A 84 6.43 9.61 15.10
CA GLU A 84 6.92 8.66 16.13
C GLU A 84 6.94 7.16 15.73
N PHE A 85 6.26 6.75 14.67
CA PHE A 85 6.41 5.41 14.09
C PHE A 85 7.62 5.40 13.15
N ASP A 86 8.84 5.32 13.67
CA ASP A 86 10.08 5.57 12.92
C ASP A 86 10.79 4.30 12.45
N LEU A 87 11.24 3.45 13.37
CA LEU A 87 12.07 2.28 13.05
C LEU A 87 11.28 1.27 12.22
N GLY A 88 10.17 0.77 12.76
CA GLY A 88 9.38 -0.28 12.13
C GLY A 88 8.69 0.10 10.82
N SER A 89 8.46 1.39 10.61
CA SER A 89 7.87 1.91 9.36
C SER A 89 8.91 2.06 8.26
N GLY A 90 10.20 2.07 8.62
CA GLY A 90 11.28 2.28 7.70
C GLY A 90 11.28 3.65 7.06
N LYS A 91 10.97 4.69 7.85
CA LYS A 91 11.10 6.08 7.43
C LYS A 91 12.51 6.36 6.89
N PRO A 92 12.62 7.25 5.90
CA PRO A 92 13.92 7.76 5.48
C PRO A 92 14.58 8.45 6.67
N THR A 93 15.84 8.08 6.90
CA THR A 93 16.74 8.64 7.92
C THR A 93 16.99 10.13 7.65
N PRO A 94 17.47 10.90 8.65
CA PRO A 94 17.86 12.28 8.43
C PRO A 94 18.86 12.48 7.28
N ALA A 95 19.83 11.56 7.13
CA ALA A 95 20.80 11.59 6.04
C ALA A 95 20.15 11.39 4.66
N GLU A 96 19.19 10.46 4.55
CA GLU A 96 18.41 10.24 3.33
C GLU A 96 17.51 11.45 3.01
N ARG A 97 16.89 12.07 4.02
CA ARG A 97 16.07 13.27 3.85
C ARG A 97 16.89 14.51 3.47
N ALA A 98 18.15 14.58 3.88
CA ALA A 98 19.07 15.64 3.48
C ALA A 98 19.46 15.52 2.00
N ARG A 99 19.55 14.30 1.46
CA ARG A 99 19.79 14.05 0.03
C ARG A 99 18.57 14.40 -0.84
N ALA A 100 17.37 14.07 -0.36
CA ALA A 100 16.14 14.43 -1.04
C ALA A 100 15.03 14.77 -0.02
N PRO A 101 14.41 15.97 -0.06
CA PRO A 101 13.28 16.29 0.80
C PRO A 101 12.16 15.25 0.65
N HIS A 102 11.63 14.77 1.78
CA HIS A 102 10.52 13.82 1.82
C HIS A 102 9.28 14.48 2.45
N HIS A 103 8.25 14.63 1.63
CA HIS A 103 6.91 15.08 2.02
C HIS A 103 6.07 13.90 2.51
N LEU A 104 5.06 14.22 3.32
CA LEU A 104 4.11 13.25 3.89
C LEU A 104 4.76 12.14 4.73
N VAL A 105 5.96 12.41 5.25
CA VAL A 105 6.57 11.65 6.34
C VAL A 105 6.44 12.49 7.59
N ASP A 106 5.98 11.91 8.70
CA ASP A 106 5.69 12.64 9.95
C ASP A 106 4.60 13.73 9.82
N ALA A 107 3.73 13.59 8.82
CA ALA A 107 2.70 14.59 8.50
C ALA A 107 1.39 14.43 9.28
N ALA A 108 1.17 13.30 9.96
CA ALA A 108 -0.06 13.02 10.70
C ALA A 108 0.20 12.66 12.17
N ASP A 109 -0.75 12.97 13.03
CA ASP A 109 -0.74 12.48 14.40
C ASP A 109 -0.99 10.96 14.47
N PRO A 110 -0.33 10.19 15.35
CA PRO A 110 -0.58 8.76 15.53
C PRO A 110 -2.05 8.32 15.57
N LEU A 111 -2.92 9.13 16.18
CA LEU A 111 -4.35 8.82 16.32
C LEU A 111 -5.22 9.41 15.20
N GLU A 112 -4.64 10.19 14.29
CA GLU A 112 -5.36 10.78 13.16
C GLU A 112 -5.75 9.70 12.14
N ALA A 113 -7.00 9.73 11.67
CA ALA A 113 -7.48 8.78 10.69
C ALA A 113 -7.09 9.18 9.26
N ILE A 114 -5.97 8.66 8.74
CA ILE A 114 -5.62 8.85 7.33
C ILE A 114 -6.20 7.73 6.46
N ASN A 115 -7.05 8.12 5.51
CA ASN A 115 -7.59 7.25 4.46
C ASN A 115 -7.01 7.64 3.08
N ALA A 116 -7.36 6.87 2.04
CA ALA A 116 -6.81 7.10 0.69
C ALA A 116 -7.26 8.44 0.06
N ALA A 117 -8.44 8.95 0.39
CA ALA A 117 -8.91 10.25 -0.07
C ALA A 117 -8.11 11.38 0.60
N ARG A 118 -7.97 11.31 1.93
CA ARG A 118 -7.17 12.26 2.70
C ARG A 118 -5.70 12.28 2.26
N PHE A 119 -5.13 11.10 2.00
CA PHE A 119 -3.80 11.01 1.42
C PHE A 119 -3.72 11.73 0.06
N ALA A 120 -4.68 11.49 -0.83
CA ALA A 120 -4.67 12.10 -2.16
C ALA A 120 -4.71 13.64 -2.07
N GLU A 121 -5.54 14.21 -1.19
CA GLU A 121 -5.58 15.66 -0.93
C GLU A 121 -4.23 16.21 -0.45
N LEU A 122 -3.61 15.53 0.54
CA LEU A 122 -2.30 15.92 1.08
C LEU A 122 -1.21 15.81 0.01
N ALA A 123 -1.27 14.77 -0.82
CA ALA A 123 -0.34 14.56 -1.91
C ALA A 123 -0.53 15.58 -3.04
N ASP A 124 -1.77 15.94 -3.39
CA ASP A 124 -2.05 17.01 -4.36
C ASP A 124 -1.41 18.33 -3.90
N ALA A 125 -1.58 18.69 -2.62
CA ALA A 125 -0.99 19.89 -2.05
C ALA A 125 0.54 19.87 -2.11
N ALA A 126 1.17 18.77 -1.70
CA ALA A 126 2.62 18.60 -1.79
C ALA A 126 3.13 18.65 -3.24
N ILE A 127 2.43 18.01 -4.17
CA ILE A 127 2.78 18.00 -5.60
C ILE A 127 2.69 19.41 -6.19
N ALA A 128 1.62 20.15 -5.89
CA ALA A 128 1.45 21.52 -6.35
C ALA A 128 2.54 22.44 -5.80
N ASP A 129 2.89 22.30 -4.52
CA ASP A 129 3.95 23.04 -3.85
C ASP A 129 5.34 22.76 -4.46
N ILE A 130 5.69 21.48 -4.68
CA ILE A 130 6.93 21.06 -5.35
C ILE A 130 6.99 21.65 -6.77
N ARG A 131 5.91 21.54 -7.55
CA ARG A 131 5.83 22.09 -8.91
C ARG A 131 5.93 23.61 -8.92
N GLY A 132 5.34 24.30 -7.94
CA GLY A 132 5.41 25.75 -7.77
C GLY A 132 6.85 26.26 -7.56
N ARG A 133 7.72 25.42 -7.00
CA ARG A 133 9.18 25.67 -6.90
C ARG A 133 9.98 25.25 -8.14
N GLY A 134 9.33 24.80 -9.21
CA GLY A 134 9.99 24.27 -10.40
C GLY A 134 10.72 22.95 -10.18
N ARG A 135 10.32 22.18 -9.15
CA ARG A 135 10.93 20.89 -8.79
C ARG A 135 10.09 19.73 -9.32
N VAL A 136 10.71 18.55 -9.43
CA VAL A 136 10.06 17.33 -9.94
C VAL A 136 9.45 16.52 -8.78
N PRO A 137 8.12 16.32 -8.72
CA PRO A 137 7.51 15.46 -7.71
C PRO A 137 7.72 13.98 -8.03
N ILE A 138 8.28 13.23 -7.07
CA ILE A 138 8.50 11.79 -7.15
C ILE A 138 7.68 11.10 -6.06
N VAL A 139 6.64 10.37 -6.43
CA VAL A 139 5.83 9.63 -5.46
C VAL A 139 6.54 8.31 -5.14
N CYS A 140 6.79 8.02 -3.87
CA CYS A 140 7.47 6.78 -3.46
C CYS A 140 6.68 6.06 -2.37
N GLY A 141 6.32 4.79 -2.56
CA GLY A 141 5.61 4.07 -1.50
C GLY A 141 5.12 2.66 -1.82
N GLY A 142 4.76 1.95 -0.75
CA GLY A 142 4.21 0.59 -0.80
C GLY A 142 2.70 0.50 -0.62
N THR A 143 2.01 1.62 -0.37
CA THR A 143 0.57 1.65 -0.13
C THR A 143 -0.17 1.87 -1.44
N PHE A 144 -0.32 0.82 -2.23
CA PHE A 144 -0.74 0.99 -3.62
C PHE A 144 -2.16 1.51 -3.82
N LEU A 145 -3.05 1.35 -2.82
CA LEU A 145 -4.36 2.01 -2.84
C LEU A 145 -4.23 3.54 -2.82
N TRP A 146 -3.24 4.07 -2.10
CA TRP A 146 -2.96 5.51 -2.02
C TRP A 146 -2.44 6.04 -3.35
N VAL A 147 -1.46 5.34 -3.94
CA VAL A 147 -0.98 5.63 -5.30
C VAL A 147 -2.13 5.61 -6.31
N LYS A 148 -3.02 4.62 -6.22
CA LYS A 148 -4.18 4.52 -7.12
C LYS A 148 -5.15 5.68 -6.94
N ALA A 149 -5.48 6.04 -5.70
CA ALA A 149 -6.34 7.16 -5.37
C ALA A 149 -5.78 8.48 -5.91
N LEU A 150 -4.47 8.67 -5.80
CA LEU A 150 -3.79 9.85 -6.34
C LEU A 150 -3.88 9.88 -7.87
N VAL A 151 -3.48 8.80 -8.56
CA VAL A 151 -3.36 8.79 -10.02
C VAL A 151 -4.71 8.76 -10.75
N PHE A 152 -5.69 8.04 -10.21
CA PHE A 152 -6.96 7.76 -10.90
C PHE A 152 -8.20 8.26 -10.13
N GLY A 153 -8.03 8.85 -8.96
CA GLY A 153 -9.14 9.22 -8.09
C GLY A 153 -9.77 8.01 -7.41
N LEU A 154 -10.75 8.32 -6.57
CA LEU A 154 -11.62 7.34 -5.92
C LEU A 154 -13.03 7.52 -6.44
N SER A 155 -13.79 6.42 -6.45
CA SER A 155 -15.22 6.47 -6.69
C SER A 155 -15.89 7.41 -5.67
N PRO A 156 -16.87 8.24 -6.07
CA PRO A 156 -17.57 9.18 -5.21
C PRO A 156 -18.58 8.51 -4.25
N ALA A 157 -18.36 7.23 -3.93
CA ALA A 157 -19.21 6.47 -3.01
C ALA A 157 -19.30 7.17 -1.63
N PRO A 158 -20.42 7.03 -0.90
CA PRO A 158 -20.65 7.75 0.35
C PRO A 158 -19.52 7.60 1.37
N PRO A 159 -19.26 8.61 2.22
CA PRO A 159 -18.24 8.51 3.26
C PRO A 159 -18.55 7.38 4.26
N ALA A 160 -17.54 7.02 5.06
CA ALA A 160 -17.70 6.06 6.13
C ALA A 160 -18.70 6.55 7.19
N ASP A 161 -19.53 5.64 7.71
CA ASP A 161 -20.49 5.90 8.79
C ASP A 161 -20.14 5.04 10.01
N PRO A 162 -19.67 5.65 11.12
CA PRO A 162 -19.33 4.93 12.34
C PRO A 162 -20.49 4.11 12.93
N GLY A 163 -21.72 4.59 12.81
CA GLY A 163 -22.93 3.92 13.30
C GLY A 163 -23.27 2.68 12.48
N VAL A 164 -23.20 2.77 11.15
CA VAL A 164 -23.35 1.60 10.25
C VAL A 164 -22.29 0.54 10.59
N ARG A 165 -21.03 0.95 10.74
CA ARG A 165 -19.94 0.03 11.07
C ARG A 165 -20.09 -0.60 12.44
N ALA A 166 -20.64 0.13 13.42
CA ALA A 166 -20.96 -0.43 14.74
C ALA A 166 -22.02 -1.53 14.63
N ARG A 167 -23.09 -1.32 13.85
CA ARG A 167 -24.09 -2.37 13.58
C ARG A 167 -23.49 -3.58 12.88
N HIS A 168 -22.65 -3.38 11.86
CA HIS A 168 -21.96 -4.49 11.19
C HIS A 168 -21.06 -5.29 12.15
N ARG A 169 -20.37 -4.62 13.08
CA ARG A 169 -19.58 -5.30 14.12
C ARG A 169 -20.47 -6.12 15.04
N ALA A 170 -21.59 -5.57 15.50
CA ALA A 170 -22.54 -6.30 16.34
C ALA A 170 -23.08 -7.57 15.64
N ILE A 171 -23.36 -7.51 14.33
CA ILE A 171 -23.75 -8.69 13.54
C ILE A 171 -22.61 -9.72 13.50
N ILE A 172 -21.37 -9.29 13.26
CA ILE A 172 -20.21 -10.19 13.26
C ILE A 172 -20.02 -10.86 14.62
N GLU A 173 -20.23 -10.12 15.72
CA GLU A 173 -20.08 -10.62 17.08
C GLU A 173 -21.18 -11.62 17.45
N ALA A 174 -22.43 -11.37 17.04
CA ALA A 174 -23.57 -12.22 17.35
C ALA A 174 -23.71 -13.44 16.42
N GLU A 175 -23.52 -13.25 15.12
CA GLU A 175 -23.87 -14.23 14.06
C GLU A 175 -22.64 -14.68 13.25
N GLY A 176 -21.49 -14.04 13.44
CA GLY A 176 -20.27 -14.35 12.72
C GLY A 176 -20.11 -13.61 11.38
N ARG A 177 -18.92 -13.71 10.82
CA ARG A 177 -18.55 -13.01 9.56
C ARG A 177 -19.32 -13.51 8.33
N ALA A 178 -19.66 -14.80 8.32
CA ALA A 178 -20.42 -15.40 7.23
C ALA A 178 -21.82 -14.79 7.12
N ALA A 179 -22.46 -14.44 8.24
CA ALA A 179 -23.77 -13.80 8.25
C ALA A 179 -23.72 -12.41 7.60
N LEU A 180 -22.72 -11.58 7.92
CA LEU A 180 -22.56 -10.28 7.28
C LEU A 180 -22.27 -10.41 5.77
N HIS A 181 -21.51 -11.44 5.36
CA HIS A 181 -21.24 -11.72 3.96
C HIS A 181 -22.50 -12.17 3.20
N ALA A 182 -23.35 -13.00 3.81
CA ALA A 182 -24.63 -13.40 3.22
C ALA A 182 -25.54 -12.18 2.96
N ARG A 183 -25.60 -11.23 3.92
CA ARG A 183 -26.34 -9.96 3.73
C ARG A 183 -25.78 -9.13 2.57
N LEU A 184 -24.46 -9.11 2.38
CA LEU A 184 -23.86 -8.49 1.20
C LEU A 184 -24.28 -9.22 -0.09
N ALA A 185 -24.32 -10.55 -0.08
CA ALA A 185 -24.67 -11.34 -1.26
C ALA A 185 -26.12 -11.09 -1.74
N GLU A 186 -27.03 -10.73 -0.83
CA GLU A 186 -28.41 -10.38 -1.18
C GLU A 186 -28.51 -9.07 -1.98
N VAL A 187 -27.64 -8.09 -1.69
CA VAL A 187 -27.74 -6.73 -2.24
C VAL A 187 -26.67 -6.41 -3.30
N ASP A 188 -25.52 -7.08 -3.23
CA ASP A 188 -24.39 -6.94 -4.16
C ASP A 188 -23.69 -8.30 -4.38
N PRO A 189 -24.32 -9.23 -5.13
CA PRO A 189 -23.75 -10.54 -5.43
C PRO A 189 -22.36 -10.49 -6.08
N GLU A 190 -22.09 -9.47 -6.90
CA GLU A 190 -20.80 -9.30 -7.58
C GLU A 190 -19.68 -8.98 -6.58
N SER A 191 -19.91 -8.02 -5.67
CA SER A 191 -18.94 -7.76 -4.59
C SER A 191 -18.80 -8.96 -3.67
N ALA A 192 -19.89 -9.66 -3.32
CA ALA A 192 -19.86 -10.83 -2.46
C ALA A 192 -19.05 -11.99 -3.04
N ALA A 193 -19.17 -12.27 -4.35
CA ALA A 193 -18.38 -13.28 -5.03
C ALA A 193 -16.87 -12.97 -5.01
N ARG A 194 -16.51 -11.68 -5.03
CA ARG A 194 -15.11 -11.22 -5.02
C ARG A 194 -14.50 -11.13 -3.63
N LEU A 195 -15.30 -10.84 -2.62
CA LEU A 195 -14.84 -10.59 -1.25
C LEU A 195 -14.99 -11.87 -0.42
N ALA A 196 -13.87 -12.35 0.13
CA ALA A 196 -13.92 -13.48 1.05
C ALA A 196 -14.68 -13.09 2.33
N PRO A 197 -15.47 -14.00 2.95
CA PRO A 197 -16.19 -13.70 4.20
C PRO A 197 -15.29 -13.23 5.33
N ASN A 198 -14.03 -13.68 5.34
CA ASN A 198 -13.04 -13.27 6.34
C ASN A 198 -12.51 -11.84 6.15
N ASP A 199 -12.74 -11.20 5.01
CA ASP A 199 -12.42 -9.79 4.76
C ASP A 199 -13.56 -8.88 5.26
N ALA A 200 -13.86 -9.00 6.56
CA ALA A 200 -14.99 -8.32 7.20
C ALA A 200 -14.96 -6.79 7.01
N VAL A 201 -13.76 -6.20 6.89
CA VAL A 201 -13.61 -4.75 6.65
C VAL A 201 -14.14 -4.37 5.28
N ARG A 202 -13.78 -5.11 4.22
CA ARG A 202 -14.26 -4.82 2.87
C ARG A 202 -15.72 -5.21 2.66
N VAL A 203 -16.16 -6.32 3.27
CA VAL A 203 -17.58 -6.71 3.27
C VAL A 203 -18.43 -5.63 3.94
N SER A 204 -18.04 -5.20 5.13
CA SER A 204 -18.69 -4.10 5.86
C SER A 204 -18.72 -2.81 5.05
N ARG A 205 -17.63 -2.46 4.34
CA ARG A 205 -17.61 -1.27 3.47
C ARG A 205 -18.54 -1.39 2.26
N ALA A 206 -18.59 -2.55 1.60
CA ALA A 206 -19.46 -2.75 0.44
C ALA A 206 -20.93 -2.65 0.85
N LEU A 207 -21.30 -3.26 1.98
CA LEU A 207 -22.64 -3.17 2.53
C LEU A 207 -22.97 -1.75 3.02
N GLU A 208 -22.01 -1.07 3.66
CA GLU A 208 -22.15 0.33 4.11
C GLU A 208 -22.47 1.27 2.93
N ILE A 209 -21.80 1.09 1.79
CA ILE A 209 -22.07 1.86 0.58
C ILE A 209 -23.52 1.66 0.11
N TYR A 210 -24.00 0.41 0.10
CA TYR A 210 -25.38 0.11 -0.28
C TYR A 210 -26.37 0.71 0.73
N GLU A 211 -26.21 0.48 2.03
CA GLU A 211 -27.11 1.03 3.07
C GLU A 211 -27.21 2.56 3.02
N ARG A 212 -26.11 3.24 2.66
CA ARG A 212 -26.05 4.71 2.61
C ARG A 212 -26.54 5.31 1.30
N SER A 213 -26.59 4.55 0.21
CA SER A 213 -26.90 5.09 -1.13
C SER A 213 -28.03 4.39 -1.90
N GLY A 214 -28.45 3.20 -1.46
CA GLY A 214 -29.30 2.29 -2.22
C GLY A 214 -28.63 1.68 -3.46
N ARG A 215 -27.36 2.01 -3.74
CA ARG A 215 -26.61 1.53 -4.91
C ARG A 215 -25.47 0.61 -4.48
N PRO A 216 -25.32 -0.58 -5.10
CA PRO A 216 -24.28 -1.54 -4.71
C PRO A 216 -22.87 -1.03 -5.06
N GLN A 217 -21.87 -1.47 -4.31
CA GLN A 217 -20.47 -1.06 -4.51
C GLN A 217 -19.94 -1.48 -5.88
N SER A 218 -20.35 -2.64 -6.38
CA SER A 218 -20.03 -3.11 -7.74
C SER A 218 -20.42 -2.07 -8.80
N ALA A 219 -21.63 -1.51 -8.74
CA ALA A 219 -22.08 -0.48 -9.66
C ALA A 219 -21.22 0.80 -9.58
N TRP A 220 -20.90 1.27 -8.36
CA TRP A 220 -20.01 2.42 -8.17
C TRP A 220 -18.60 2.20 -8.73
N HIS A 221 -18.06 0.99 -8.59
CA HIS A 221 -16.76 0.63 -9.14
C HIS A 221 -16.79 0.52 -10.66
N ALA A 222 -17.84 -0.09 -11.24
CA ALA A 222 -18.00 -0.23 -12.68
C ALA A 222 -18.20 1.11 -13.40
N GLU A 223 -18.90 2.05 -12.74
CA GLU A 223 -19.07 3.42 -13.24
C GLU A 223 -17.74 4.18 -13.25
N HIS A 224 -17.02 4.17 -12.12
CA HIS A 224 -15.71 4.83 -12.01
C HIS A 224 -14.71 4.21 -13.00
N GLY A 225 -14.58 2.88 -12.99
CA GLY A 225 -13.72 2.08 -13.88
C GLY A 225 -12.25 2.51 -13.94
N PHE A 226 -11.82 3.42 -13.06
CA PHE A 226 -10.55 4.15 -13.15
C PHE A 226 -10.27 4.67 -14.57
N ARG A 227 -11.32 5.12 -15.26
CA ARG A 227 -11.26 5.60 -16.65
C ARG A 227 -10.57 6.95 -16.74
N GLU A 228 -10.79 7.80 -15.74
CA GLU A 228 -10.16 9.10 -15.62
C GLU A 228 -8.78 8.99 -14.97
N ARG A 229 -7.83 9.78 -15.48
CA ARG A 229 -6.50 9.93 -14.89
C ARG A 229 -6.35 11.35 -14.39
N ARG A 230 -6.20 11.48 -13.07
CA ARG A 230 -5.87 12.76 -12.42
C ARG A 230 -4.44 13.19 -12.72
N TYR A 231 -3.55 12.23 -12.90
CA TYR A 231 -2.15 12.47 -13.25
C TYR A 231 -1.70 11.54 -14.38
N ALA A 232 -0.89 12.08 -15.31
CA ALA A 232 0.01 11.27 -16.09
C ALA A 232 1.04 10.66 -15.13
N ALA A 233 1.24 9.35 -15.17
CA ALA A 233 2.13 8.67 -14.24
C ALA A 233 2.91 7.56 -14.93
N ARG A 234 4.17 7.42 -14.55
CA ARG A 234 5.03 6.29 -14.90
C ARG A 234 5.37 5.52 -13.64
N LEU A 235 5.01 4.23 -13.61
CA LEU A 235 5.36 3.34 -12.51
C LEU A 235 6.75 2.76 -12.73
N VAL A 236 7.60 2.86 -11.70
CA VAL A 236 8.97 2.35 -11.70
C VAL A 236 9.14 1.45 -10.46
N ALA A 237 9.79 0.31 -10.62
CA ALA A 237 10.11 -0.58 -9.51
C ALA A 237 11.55 -1.11 -9.60
N VAL A 238 12.20 -1.24 -8.44
CA VAL A 238 13.50 -1.93 -8.38
C VAL A 238 13.30 -3.42 -8.63
N HIS A 239 14.02 -3.97 -9.59
CA HIS A 239 14.09 -5.41 -9.82
C HIS A 239 14.97 -6.05 -8.75
N ARG A 240 14.43 -7.05 -8.05
CA ARG A 240 15.13 -7.88 -7.08
C ARG A 240 14.63 -9.30 -7.21
N ASP A 241 15.55 -10.26 -7.19
CA ASP A 241 15.16 -11.66 -7.11
C ASP A 241 14.53 -11.97 -5.74
N ARG A 242 13.77 -13.07 -5.68
CA ARG A 242 13.04 -13.43 -4.46
C ARG A 242 13.97 -13.75 -3.29
N ALA A 243 15.07 -14.45 -3.54
CA ALA A 243 16.00 -14.86 -2.49
C ALA A 243 16.76 -13.66 -1.92
N GLU A 244 17.18 -12.72 -2.77
CA GLU A 244 17.75 -11.46 -2.32
C GLU A 244 16.75 -10.66 -1.48
N LEU A 245 15.51 -10.53 -1.94
CA LEU A 245 14.48 -9.80 -1.19
C LEU A 245 14.21 -10.44 0.18
N ASP A 246 14.16 -11.78 0.25
CA ASP A 246 13.98 -12.52 1.50
C ASP A 246 15.15 -12.28 2.47
N ARG A 247 16.41 -12.33 2.01
CA ARG A 247 17.58 -12.00 2.83
C ARG A 247 17.56 -10.57 3.34
N ARG A 248 17.16 -9.61 2.50
CA ARG A 248 17.06 -8.18 2.89
C ARG A 248 15.97 -7.94 3.92
N ILE A 249 14.85 -8.67 3.85
CA ILE A 249 13.80 -8.61 4.87
C ILE A 249 14.33 -9.10 6.21
N GLU A 250 15.00 -10.26 6.22
CA GLU A 250 15.56 -10.85 7.45
C GLU A 250 16.59 -9.91 8.09
N ALA A 251 17.56 -9.43 7.31
CA ALA A 251 18.59 -8.51 7.80
C ALA A 251 18.01 -7.20 8.34
N ARG A 252 17.00 -6.65 7.66
CA ARG A 252 16.33 -5.41 8.10
C ARG A 252 15.56 -5.59 9.40
N VAL A 253 14.84 -6.70 9.55
CA VAL A 253 14.11 -7.01 10.79
C VAL A 253 15.09 -7.18 11.96
N ALA A 254 16.17 -7.93 11.75
CA ALA A 254 17.22 -8.09 12.77
C ALA A 254 17.80 -6.74 13.18
N GLY A 255 18.23 -5.94 12.21
CA GLY A 255 18.80 -4.61 12.47
C GLY A 255 17.84 -3.66 13.22
N TRP A 256 16.55 -3.68 12.91
CA TRP A 256 15.57 -2.87 13.65
C TRP A 256 15.35 -3.32 15.08
N LEU A 257 15.32 -4.63 15.32
CA LEU A 257 15.21 -5.15 16.68
C LEU A 257 16.45 -4.77 17.51
N GLU A 258 17.65 -4.87 16.92
CA GLU A 258 18.91 -4.43 17.55
C GLU A 258 18.94 -2.92 17.83
N GLN A 259 18.32 -2.11 16.96
CA GLN A 259 18.21 -0.64 17.12
C GLN A 259 17.16 -0.20 18.14
N GLY A 260 16.49 -1.13 18.84
CA GLY A 260 15.52 -0.79 19.88
C GLY A 260 14.08 -0.62 19.38
N TRP A 261 13.68 -1.30 18.30
CA TRP A 261 12.29 -1.24 17.83
C TRP A 261 11.27 -1.70 18.90
N VAL A 262 11.64 -2.66 19.76
CA VAL A 262 10.79 -3.04 20.90
C VAL A 262 10.56 -1.88 21.87
N ASP A 263 11.58 -1.05 22.08
CA ASP A 263 11.52 0.11 22.97
C ASP A 263 10.68 1.23 22.35
N GLU A 264 10.79 1.46 21.02
CA GLU A 264 9.90 2.36 20.28
C GLU A 264 8.43 1.98 20.53
N VAL A 265 8.05 0.71 20.33
CA VAL A 265 6.67 0.29 20.51
C VAL A 265 6.23 0.40 21.98
N ARG A 266 7.11 0.10 22.94
CA ARG A 266 6.81 0.30 24.36
C ARG A 266 6.52 1.77 24.67
N ALA A 267 7.31 2.69 24.13
CA ALA A 267 7.11 4.13 24.30
C ALA A 267 5.79 4.59 23.66
N LEU A 268 5.49 4.14 22.44
CA LEU A 268 4.22 4.45 21.75
C LEU A 268 3.00 3.98 22.57
N LEU A 269 3.05 2.78 23.15
CA LEU A 269 2.00 2.27 24.02
C LEU A 269 1.86 3.10 25.30
N GLY A 270 2.99 3.45 25.95
CA GLY A 270 3.01 4.29 27.15
C GLY A 270 2.44 5.70 26.91
N ARG A 271 2.52 6.21 25.68
CA ARG A 271 1.94 7.49 25.26
C ARG A 271 0.46 7.42 24.85
N GLY A 272 -0.17 6.25 24.94
CA GLY A 272 -1.58 6.07 24.61
C GLY A 272 -1.86 5.83 23.12
N TYR A 273 -0.84 5.54 22.31
CA TYR A 273 -1.01 5.26 20.87
C TYR A 273 -1.31 3.79 20.56
N GLY A 274 -1.82 3.03 21.53
CA GLY A 274 -2.19 1.62 21.32
C GLY A 274 -3.29 1.42 20.27
N ASP A 275 -4.19 2.39 20.13
CA ASP A 275 -5.29 2.36 19.16
C ASP A 275 -4.94 3.04 17.82
N ALA A 276 -3.70 3.52 17.67
CA ALA A 276 -3.21 4.07 16.41
C ALA A 276 -3.32 3.01 15.30
N ARG A 277 -3.79 3.43 14.12
CA ARG A 277 -3.90 2.53 12.96
C ARG A 277 -2.56 1.87 12.60
N ALA A 278 -1.47 2.62 12.76
CA ALA A 278 -0.10 2.14 12.52
C ALA A 278 0.31 1.01 13.48
N MET A 279 -0.21 0.96 14.70
CA MET A 279 0.07 -0.12 15.66
C MET A 279 -0.40 -1.50 15.15
N GLY A 280 -1.41 -1.51 14.27
CA GLY A 280 -1.90 -2.73 13.61
C GLY A 280 -1.10 -3.15 12.38
N SER A 281 -0.07 -2.40 11.96
CA SER A 281 0.71 -2.73 10.78
C SER A 281 1.65 -3.91 11.02
N VAL A 282 2.16 -4.47 9.91
CA VAL A 282 3.20 -5.51 9.96
C VAL A 282 4.39 -5.01 10.77
N GLY A 283 4.94 -5.85 11.63
CA GLY A 283 6.01 -5.45 12.54
C GLY A 283 5.47 -4.95 13.87
N TYR A 284 4.87 -3.76 13.88
CA TYR A 284 4.30 -3.14 15.09
C TYR A 284 3.31 -4.06 15.81
N LYS A 285 2.42 -4.73 15.06
CA LYS A 285 1.50 -5.71 15.64
C LYS A 285 2.24 -6.84 16.37
N GLN A 286 3.29 -7.39 15.79
CA GLN A 286 4.04 -8.51 16.38
C GLN A 286 4.83 -8.06 17.61
N VAL A 287 5.44 -6.87 17.56
CA VAL A 287 6.13 -6.29 18.72
C VAL A 287 5.14 -6.01 19.85
N ARG A 288 3.95 -5.48 19.56
CA ARG A 288 2.87 -5.33 20.54
C ARG A 288 2.45 -6.67 21.14
N GLU A 289 2.22 -7.69 20.30
CA GLU A 289 1.90 -9.05 20.74
C GLU A 289 2.97 -9.61 21.69
N HIS A 290 4.24 -9.30 21.43
CA HIS A 290 5.35 -9.68 22.30
C HIS A 290 5.32 -8.93 23.64
N LEU A 291 5.13 -7.60 23.62
CA LEU A 291 5.03 -6.79 24.84
C LEU A 291 3.83 -7.17 25.73
N GLU A 292 2.76 -7.69 25.13
CA GLU A 292 1.58 -8.20 25.84
C GLU A 292 1.74 -9.67 26.31
N GLY A 293 2.90 -10.29 26.11
CA GLY A 293 3.17 -11.68 26.51
C GLY A 293 2.50 -12.76 25.63
N ARG A 294 1.90 -12.36 24.49
CA ARG A 294 1.21 -13.27 23.55
C ARG A 294 2.13 -13.85 22.49
N LEU A 295 3.36 -13.35 22.37
CA LEU A 295 4.41 -13.84 21.46
C LEU A 295 5.76 -13.91 22.20
N PRO A 296 6.38 -15.09 22.32
CA PRO A 296 7.69 -15.22 22.97
C PRO A 296 8.79 -14.42 22.27
N ALA A 297 9.75 -13.88 23.03
CA ALA A 297 10.87 -13.08 22.51
C ALA A 297 11.66 -13.83 21.42
N ALA A 298 11.93 -15.12 21.65
CA ALA A 298 12.66 -15.98 20.71
C ALA A 298 11.96 -16.16 19.36
N GLU A 299 10.65 -15.95 19.30
CA GLU A 299 9.84 -16.11 18.07
C GLU A 299 9.57 -14.78 17.35
N LEU A 300 9.86 -13.64 17.99
CA LEU A 300 9.47 -12.31 17.51
C LEU A 300 10.01 -12.01 16.11
N ALA A 301 11.32 -12.16 15.90
CA ALA A 301 11.95 -11.90 14.61
C ALA A 301 11.33 -12.77 13.50
N GLY A 302 11.17 -14.08 13.75
CA GLY A 302 10.56 -15.02 12.82
C GLY A 302 9.11 -14.66 12.49
N ALA A 303 8.32 -14.22 13.47
CA ALA A 303 6.95 -13.79 13.27
C ALA A 303 6.86 -12.53 12.39
N ILE A 304 7.72 -11.54 12.63
CA ILE A 304 7.78 -10.32 11.81
C ILE A 304 8.18 -10.65 10.37
N VAL A 305 9.19 -11.49 10.16
CA VAL A 305 9.63 -11.91 8.82
C VAL A 305 8.50 -12.62 8.07
N ARG A 306 7.80 -13.57 8.72
CA ARG A 306 6.65 -14.27 8.13
C ARG A 306 5.55 -13.29 7.73
N ALA A 307 5.17 -12.37 8.62
CA ALA A 307 4.15 -11.36 8.35
C ALA A 307 4.57 -10.44 7.18
N THR A 308 5.85 -10.06 7.12
CA THR A 308 6.42 -9.24 6.05
C THR A 308 6.39 -9.95 4.71
N ARG A 309 6.73 -11.24 4.65
CA ARG A 309 6.62 -12.06 3.43
C ARG A 309 5.17 -12.15 2.91
N VAL A 310 4.19 -12.29 3.81
CA VAL A 310 2.77 -12.26 3.44
C VAL A 310 2.39 -10.92 2.83
N PHE A 311 2.86 -9.82 3.44
CA PHE A 311 2.62 -8.47 2.93
C PHE A 311 3.26 -8.24 1.56
N VAL A 312 4.52 -8.65 1.37
CA VAL A 312 5.22 -8.59 0.07
C VAL A 312 4.49 -9.40 -1.01
N ARG A 313 3.96 -10.58 -0.69
CA ARG A 313 3.16 -11.37 -1.64
C ARG A 313 1.90 -10.63 -2.09
N ARG A 314 1.21 -9.94 -1.16
CA ARG A 314 0.05 -9.10 -1.50
C ARG A 314 0.45 -7.94 -2.39
N GLN A 315 1.58 -7.28 -2.10
CA GLN A 315 2.13 -6.22 -2.94
C GLN A 315 2.44 -6.72 -4.35
N ARG A 316 3.16 -7.84 -4.50
CA ARG A 316 3.47 -8.43 -5.81
C ARG A 316 2.21 -8.80 -6.60
N THR A 317 1.17 -9.28 -5.93
CA THR A 317 -0.11 -9.59 -6.58
C THR A 317 -0.74 -8.33 -7.19
N TRP A 318 -0.66 -7.20 -6.49
CA TRP A 318 -1.17 -5.92 -6.99
C TRP A 318 -0.38 -5.41 -8.20
N LEU A 319 0.94 -5.63 -8.22
CA LEU A 319 1.85 -5.15 -9.27
C LEU A 319 1.78 -5.97 -10.57
N ARG A 320 1.30 -7.23 -10.51
CA ARG A 320 1.41 -8.21 -11.61
C ARG A 320 0.86 -7.72 -12.95
N ASP A 321 -0.19 -6.91 -12.91
CA ASP A 321 -0.93 -6.50 -14.11
C ASP A 321 -0.68 -5.06 -14.53
N GLN A 322 0.29 -4.40 -13.89
CA GLN A 322 0.60 -3.00 -14.13
C GLN A 322 1.77 -2.89 -15.10
N ALA A 323 1.70 -1.91 -16.00
CA ALA A 323 2.84 -1.54 -16.85
C ALA A 323 3.89 -0.84 -15.98
N ILE A 324 4.84 -1.62 -15.45
CA ILE A 324 5.91 -1.15 -14.55
C ILE A 324 7.24 -1.24 -15.26
N ALA A 325 8.00 -0.14 -15.26
CA ALA A 325 9.40 -0.16 -15.65
C ALA A 325 10.24 -0.75 -14.51
N HIS A 326 10.72 -1.99 -14.71
CA HIS A 326 11.63 -2.64 -13.78
C HIS A 326 13.07 -2.21 -14.06
N VAL A 327 13.76 -1.70 -13.04
CA VAL A 327 15.13 -1.19 -13.15
C VAL A 327 16.08 -1.88 -12.19
N ALA A 328 17.35 -2.02 -12.60
CA ALA A 328 18.43 -2.41 -11.71
C ALA A 328 18.85 -1.21 -10.86
N LEU A 329 19.11 -1.47 -9.57
CA LEU A 329 19.73 -0.53 -8.65
C LEU A 329 21.03 -1.18 -8.19
N ASP A 330 22.16 -0.56 -8.55
CA ASP A 330 23.52 -1.03 -8.29
C ASP A 330 23.76 -1.42 -6.82
#